data_AF-A0A5D8YQR6-F1
#
_entry.id   AF-A0A5D8YQR6-F1
#
_cell.length_a   1.000
_cell.length_b   1.000
_cell.length_c   1.000
_cell.angle_alpha   90.00
_cell.angle_beta   90.00
_cell.angle_gamma   90.00
#
_symmetry.space_group_name_H-M   'P 1'
#
loop_
_entity.id
_entity.type
_entity.pdbx_description
1 polymer ?
#
loop_
_entity_poly.entity_id
_entity_poly.type
_entity_poly.pdbx_seq_one_letter_code
_entity_poly.pdbx_strand_id
1 'polypeptide(L)'
;MNTSKVWYTTVLQINTELENRTKSDNKHPLDLLLMEQANTLIQLFNECEFVGFPKTDPEAETIISNILAKVQNSLSDKMDFVPENPFFNLYLGLCYLEKVLQLIKQEYESNLNTTLEHLENIIYNSNDYQNLVEVSRNIGRRIINKQQHPEFGKLKQHITEQLEYIERSNKIEKALPPQPIKTKADILKEQLSQYGFFELEKVKTLSEQSKVSIIEKIAESGLPYAIAMFDYLQFIPYLEKKHFDSKYKLNREVSKWFDSDKEGRAVKGNISSLLKNTTENKDRYTAYKHKENVIKDYELLK
;
A
#
# COMPACT_ATOMS: atom_id res chain seq x y z
N MET A 1 24.45 34.45 -26.61
CA MET A 1 23.09 33.89 -26.45
C MET A 1 23.18 32.40 -26.70
N ASN A 2 23.17 31.58 -25.65
CA ASN A 2 23.20 30.12 -25.77
C ASN A 2 21.85 29.68 -26.31
N THR A 3 21.76 29.42 -27.62
CA THR A 3 20.66 28.63 -28.17
C THR A 3 20.77 27.27 -27.53
N SER A 4 19.85 26.94 -26.62
CA SER A 4 19.68 25.60 -26.09
C SER A 4 19.73 24.65 -27.29
N LYS A 5 20.78 23.84 -27.40
CA LYS A 5 20.71 22.68 -28.28
C LYS A 5 19.54 21.85 -27.78
N VAL A 6 18.76 21.31 -28.70
CA VAL A 6 17.79 20.26 -28.38
C VAL A 6 18.44 19.02 -28.94
N TRP A 7 19.01 18.15 -28.09
CA TRP A 7 19.77 16.98 -28.54
C TRP A 7 19.01 16.15 -29.58
N TYR A 8 17.71 15.90 -29.37
CA TYR A 8 16.88 15.18 -30.33
C TYR A 8 16.82 15.86 -31.70
N THR A 9 16.53 17.17 -31.75
CA THR A 9 16.52 17.95 -32.99
C THR A 9 17.89 17.98 -33.67
N THR A 10 18.96 18.02 -32.88
CA THR A 10 20.34 18.00 -33.38
C THR A 10 20.65 16.65 -34.03
N VAL A 11 20.27 15.54 -33.41
CA VAL A 11 20.44 14.19 -33.99
C VAL A 11 19.58 14.01 -35.24
N LEU A 12 18.35 14.53 -35.27
CA LEU A 12 17.50 14.53 -36.47
C LEU A 12 18.13 15.31 -37.63
N GLN A 13 18.70 16.48 -37.35
CA GLN A 13 19.41 17.29 -38.35
C GLN A 13 20.63 16.54 -38.89
N ILE A 14 21.45 15.95 -38.01
CA ILE A 14 22.60 15.12 -38.40
C ILE A 14 22.16 13.97 -39.30
N ASN A 15 21.10 13.24 -38.91
CA ASN A 15 20.58 12.13 -39.71
C ASN A 15 20.11 12.59 -41.09
N THR A 16 19.37 13.70 -41.16
CA THR A 16 18.88 14.28 -42.43
C THR A 16 20.03 14.69 -43.35
N GLU A 17 21.08 15.30 -42.80
CA GLU A 17 22.27 15.67 -43.57
C GLU A 17 23.02 14.44 -44.10
N LEU A 18 23.16 13.39 -43.30
CA LEU A 18 23.79 12.13 -43.71
C LEU A 18 22.98 11.40 -44.79
N GLU A 19 21.65 11.39 -44.70
CA GLU A 19 20.77 10.86 -45.75
C GLU A 19 20.96 11.58 -47.09
N ASN A 20 21.18 12.90 -47.06
CA ASN A 20 21.42 13.67 -48.28
C ASN A 20 22.81 13.39 -48.88
N ARG A 21 23.83 13.21 -48.04
CA ARG A 21 25.20 12.87 -48.49
C ARG A 21 25.29 11.46 -49.08
N THR A 22 24.60 10.50 -48.48
CA THR A 22 24.58 9.11 -48.93
C THR A 22 23.83 8.89 -50.26
N LYS A 23 23.01 9.87 -50.69
CA LYS A 23 22.38 9.92 -52.02
C LYS A 23 23.29 10.53 -53.11
N SER A 24 24.44 11.10 -52.73
CA SER A 24 25.41 11.65 -53.68
C SER A 24 26.41 10.59 -54.17
N ASP A 25 26.94 10.76 -55.38
CA ASP A 25 27.89 9.81 -55.99
C ASP A 25 29.24 9.68 -55.23
N ASN A 26 29.53 10.60 -54.29
CA ASN A 26 30.76 10.63 -53.48
C ASN A 26 30.48 10.23 -52.01
N LYS A 27 29.94 9.04 -51.80
CA LYS A 27 29.60 8.52 -50.47
C LYS A 27 30.85 8.15 -49.65
N HIS A 28 31.02 8.75 -48.48
CA HIS A 28 32.09 8.35 -47.56
C HIS A 28 31.66 7.10 -46.75
N PRO A 29 32.50 6.07 -46.57
CA PRO A 29 32.14 4.87 -45.80
C PRO A 29 31.67 5.15 -44.36
N LEU A 30 32.23 6.19 -43.71
CA LEU A 30 31.84 6.61 -42.36
C LEU A 30 30.43 7.23 -42.30
N ASP A 31 29.87 7.73 -43.42
CA ASP A 31 28.52 8.30 -43.42
C ASP A 31 27.47 7.24 -43.08
N LEU A 32 27.70 5.98 -43.50
CA LEU A 32 26.83 4.86 -43.16
C LEU A 32 26.85 4.55 -41.67
N LEU A 33 28.04 4.50 -41.07
CA LEU A 33 28.25 4.21 -39.65
C LEU A 33 27.62 5.31 -38.77
N LEU A 34 27.81 6.57 -39.14
CA LEU A 34 27.21 7.71 -38.45
C LEU A 34 25.68 7.72 -38.58
N MET A 35 25.15 7.34 -39.75
CA MET A 35 23.71 7.27 -40.00
C MET A 35 23.06 6.13 -39.19
N GLU A 36 23.70 4.97 -39.11
CA GLU A 36 23.25 3.87 -38.24
C GLU A 36 23.19 4.32 -36.78
N GLN A 37 24.26 4.95 -36.29
CA GLN A 37 24.32 5.46 -34.92
C GLN A 37 23.25 6.54 -34.64
N ALA A 38 23.02 7.45 -35.59
CA ALA A 38 22.00 8.49 -35.46
C ALA A 38 20.58 7.88 -35.41
N ASN A 39 20.31 6.85 -36.23
CA ASN A 39 19.04 6.13 -36.20
C ASN A 39 18.82 5.41 -34.86
N THR A 40 19.84 4.74 -34.32
CA THR A 40 19.80 4.13 -32.98
C THR A 40 19.46 5.15 -31.90
N LEU A 41 20.07 6.34 -31.96
CA LEU A 41 19.76 7.43 -31.03
C LEU A 41 18.33 7.93 -31.17
N ILE A 42 17.83 8.12 -32.40
CA ILE A 42 16.43 8.51 -32.63
C ILE A 42 15.48 7.48 -32.04
N GLN A 43 15.74 6.19 -32.24
CA GLN A 43 14.96 5.12 -31.63
C GLN A 43 15.03 5.16 -30.10
N LEU A 44 16.22 5.29 -29.51
CA LEU A 44 16.37 5.39 -28.06
C LEU A 44 15.66 6.61 -27.49
N PHE A 45 15.68 7.75 -28.18
CA PHE A 45 14.90 8.91 -27.79
C PHE A 45 13.39 8.62 -27.80
N ASN A 46 12.88 7.87 -28.79
CA ASN A 46 11.48 7.44 -28.82
C ASN A 46 11.15 6.46 -27.70
N GLU A 47 12.06 5.54 -27.38
CA GLU A 47 11.89 4.58 -26.29
C GLU A 47 11.94 5.28 -24.93
N CYS A 48 12.84 6.23 -24.75
CA CYS A 48 12.90 7.09 -23.58
C CYS A 48 11.58 7.86 -23.44
N GLU A 49 11.05 8.44 -24.53
CA GLU A 49 9.76 9.13 -24.53
C GLU A 49 8.59 8.21 -24.17
N PHE A 50 8.61 6.96 -24.64
CA PHE A 50 7.61 5.96 -24.27
C PHE A 50 7.61 5.65 -22.77
N VAL A 51 8.79 5.63 -22.13
CA VAL A 51 8.92 5.47 -20.67
C VAL A 51 8.82 6.80 -19.91
N GLY A 52 8.44 7.89 -20.57
CA GLY A 52 8.11 9.18 -19.95
C GLY A 52 9.23 10.23 -19.94
N PHE A 53 10.27 10.10 -20.76
CA PHE A 53 11.34 11.10 -20.91
C PHE A 53 11.05 12.10 -22.05
N PRO A 54 10.97 13.41 -21.77
CA PRO A 54 10.53 14.42 -22.72
C PRO A 54 11.60 14.81 -23.75
N LYS A 55 11.89 13.96 -24.75
CA LYS A 55 13.03 14.13 -25.69
C LYS A 55 13.12 15.50 -26.41
N THR A 56 12.04 16.28 -26.48
CA THR A 56 11.98 17.61 -27.13
C THR A 56 11.89 18.80 -26.15
N ASP A 57 11.88 18.57 -24.84
CA ASP A 57 11.73 19.64 -23.84
C ASP A 57 13.10 20.22 -23.42
N PRO A 58 13.22 21.54 -23.15
CA PRO A 58 14.42 22.14 -22.56
C PRO A 58 14.98 21.45 -21.30
N GLU A 59 14.15 20.75 -20.53
CA GLU A 59 14.57 20.00 -19.35
C GLU A 59 15.38 18.74 -19.70
N ALA A 60 15.07 18.07 -20.83
CA ALA A 60 15.83 16.92 -21.32
C ALA A 60 17.30 17.29 -21.60
N GLU A 61 17.53 18.51 -22.10
CA GLU A 61 18.87 19.04 -22.34
C GLU A 61 19.70 19.12 -21.04
N THR A 62 19.06 19.57 -19.96
CA THR A 62 19.71 19.72 -18.65
C THR A 62 20.03 18.35 -18.05
N ILE A 63 19.10 17.40 -18.16
CA ILE A 63 19.28 16.03 -17.67
C ILE A 63 20.40 15.33 -18.43
N ILE A 64 20.38 15.36 -19.76
CA ILE A 64 21.41 14.77 -20.62
C ILE A 64 22.77 15.38 -20.30
N SER A 65 22.86 16.70 -20.22
CA SER A 65 24.12 17.40 -19.91
C SER A 65 24.70 17.01 -18.55
N ASN A 66 23.86 16.91 -17.52
CA ASN A 66 24.28 16.53 -16.17
C ASN A 66 24.78 15.07 -16.11
N ILE A 67 24.09 14.15 -16.79
CA ILE A 67 24.48 12.73 -16.82
C ILE A 67 25.74 12.56 -17.68
N LEU A 68 25.84 13.28 -18.80
CA LEU A 68 27.02 13.27 -19.66
C LEU A 68 28.26 13.76 -18.90
N ALA A 69 28.15 14.83 -18.10
CA ALA A 69 29.23 15.29 -17.23
C ALA A 69 29.64 14.22 -16.18
N LYS A 70 28.69 13.50 -15.60
CA LYS A 70 28.97 12.39 -14.67
C LYS A 70 29.67 11.22 -15.35
N VAL A 71 29.22 10.84 -16.54
CA VAL A 71 29.84 9.77 -17.34
C VAL A 71 31.26 10.15 -17.74
N GLN A 72 31.50 11.38 -18.19
CA GLN A 72 32.83 11.88 -18.54
C GLN A 72 33.79 11.88 -17.35
N ASN A 73 33.33 12.33 -16.17
CA ASN A 73 34.15 12.31 -14.95
C ASN A 73 34.49 10.88 -14.47
N SER A 74 33.68 9.87 -14.83
CA SER A 74 33.94 8.47 -14.48
C SER A 74 34.95 7.76 -15.39
N LEU A 75 35.37 8.39 -16.48
CA LEU A 75 36.24 7.81 -17.51
C LEU A 75 37.69 8.33 -17.44
N SER A 76 38.09 8.89 -16.30
CA SER A 76 39.23 9.81 -16.14
C SER A 76 40.62 9.30 -16.51
N ASP A 77 40.85 8.11 -17.07
CA ASP A 77 42.22 7.60 -17.25
C ASP A 77 42.59 6.89 -18.57
N LYS A 78 41.71 6.64 -19.55
CA LYS A 78 42.12 5.79 -20.71
C LYS A 78 41.47 6.06 -22.07
N MET A 79 41.33 7.31 -22.52
CA MET A 79 41.20 7.55 -23.97
C MET A 79 42.06 8.73 -24.38
N ASP A 80 43.26 8.42 -24.89
CA ASP A 80 44.04 9.36 -25.69
C ASP A 80 43.19 9.77 -26.89
N PHE A 81 42.58 10.95 -26.77
CA PHE A 81 41.77 11.58 -27.79
C PHE A 81 42.65 11.83 -29.01
N VAL A 82 42.33 11.24 -30.17
CA VAL A 82 43.02 11.56 -31.43
C VAL A 82 42.27 12.73 -32.08
N PRO A 83 42.74 13.98 -31.97
CA PRO A 83 41.87 15.16 -32.09
C PRO A 83 41.55 15.61 -33.52
N GLU A 84 42.21 15.05 -34.54
CA GLU A 84 42.31 15.71 -35.85
C GLU A 84 41.24 15.32 -36.88
N ASN A 85 40.39 14.31 -36.60
CA ASN A 85 39.30 13.94 -37.52
C ASN A 85 37.92 14.36 -36.96
N PRO A 86 37.25 15.38 -37.57
CA PRO A 86 35.95 15.84 -37.09
C PRO A 86 34.85 14.77 -37.16
N PHE A 87 34.94 13.79 -38.07
CA PHE A 87 33.99 12.67 -38.15
C PHE A 87 34.16 11.68 -36.99
N PHE A 88 35.39 11.44 -36.55
CA PHE A 88 35.68 10.56 -35.41
C PHE A 88 35.15 11.16 -34.10
N ASN A 89 35.31 12.47 -33.92
CA ASN A 89 34.78 13.20 -32.77
C ASN A 89 33.24 13.21 -32.75
N LEU A 90 32.60 13.32 -33.92
CA LEU A 90 31.15 13.24 -34.04
C LEU A 90 30.65 11.84 -33.65
N TYR A 91 31.24 10.78 -34.21
CA TYR A 91 30.85 9.40 -33.90
C TYR A 91 30.97 9.10 -32.41
N LEU A 92 32.11 9.44 -31.80
CA LEU A 92 32.34 9.25 -30.37
C LEU A 92 31.31 10.02 -29.52
N GLY A 93 30.98 11.26 -29.91
CA GLY A 93 29.94 12.04 -29.26
C GLY A 93 28.55 11.38 -29.30
N LEU A 94 28.19 10.77 -30.43
CA LEU A 94 26.93 10.03 -30.58
C LEU A 94 26.91 8.75 -29.72
N CYS A 95 28.02 8.01 -29.61
CA CYS A 95 28.11 6.84 -28.74
C CYS A 95 27.98 7.21 -27.25
N TYR A 96 28.54 8.34 -26.82
CA TYR A 96 28.37 8.83 -25.45
C TYR A 96 26.91 9.19 -25.14
N LEU A 97 26.25 9.87 -26.08
CA LEU A 97 24.84 10.20 -25.94
C LEU A 97 23.98 8.93 -25.84
N GLU A 98 24.31 7.88 -26.60
CA GLU A 98 23.60 6.60 -26.55
C GLU A 98 23.64 5.99 -25.15
N LYS A 99 24.84 5.93 -24.55
CA LYS A 99 25.04 5.41 -23.19
C LYS A 99 24.28 6.23 -22.15
N VAL A 100 24.24 7.55 -22.31
CA VAL A 100 23.47 8.45 -21.43
C VAL A 100 21.97 8.15 -21.54
N LEU A 101 21.43 8.00 -22.75
CA LEU A 101 20.02 7.70 -22.97
C LEU A 101 19.64 6.32 -22.45
N GLN A 102 20.50 5.32 -22.58
CA GLN A 102 20.28 3.99 -22.00
C GLN A 102 20.20 4.03 -20.47
N LEU A 103 21.08 4.80 -19.81
CA LEU A 103 21.02 4.99 -18.35
C LEU A 103 19.74 5.71 -17.91
N ILE A 104 19.32 6.75 -18.67
CA ILE A 104 18.05 7.44 -18.41
C ILE A 104 16.87 6.47 -18.54
N LYS A 105 16.81 5.70 -19.63
CA LYS A 105 15.76 4.70 -19.87
C LYS A 105 15.68 3.69 -18.71
N GLN A 106 16.80 3.11 -18.30
CA GLN A 106 16.85 2.13 -17.20
C GLN A 106 16.37 2.73 -15.86
N GLU A 107 16.79 3.95 -15.54
CA GLU A 107 16.38 4.64 -14.32
C GLU A 107 14.86 4.87 -14.29
N TYR A 108 14.29 5.30 -15.43
CA TYR A 108 12.85 5.49 -15.58
C TYR A 108 12.09 4.17 -15.54
N GLU A 109 12.59 3.10 -16.17
CA GLU A 109 11.96 1.77 -16.14
C GLU A 109 11.96 1.13 -14.74
N SER A 110 13.06 1.27 -13.99
CA SER A 110 13.24 0.63 -12.68
C SER A 110 12.49 1.36 -11.57
N ASN A 111 12.66 2.68 -11.45
CA ASN A 111 12.16 3.42 -10.28
C ASN A 111 10.70 3.84 -10.42
N LEU A 112 10.17 3.93 -11.64
CA LEU A 112 8.78 4.32 -11.89
C LEU A 112 7.81 3.17 -11.62
N ASN A 113 8.13 1.94 -12.07
CA ASN A 113 7.28 0.77 -11.84
C ASN A 113 7.11 0.46 -10.35
N THR A 114 8.20 0.50 -9.58
CA THR A 114 8.15 0.32 -8.12
C THR A 114 7.36 1.43 -7.44
N THR A 115 7.42 2.66 -7.95
CA THR A 115 6.64 3.78 -7.40
C THR A 115 5.14 3.62 -7.72
N LEU A 116 4.78 3.19 -8.93
CA LEU A 116 3.38 2.99 -9.33
C LEU A 116 2.72 1.83 -8.60
N GLU A 117 3.39 0.68 -8.49
CA GLU A 117 2.87 -0.49 -7.75
C GLU A 117 2.65 -0.16 -6.27
N HIS A 118 3.56 0.62 -5.67
CA HIS A 118 3.42 1.09 -4.29
C HIS A 118 2.23 2.06 -4.13
N LEU A 119 2.02 2.95 -5.10
CA LEU A 119 0.91 3.91 -5.08
C LEU A 119 -0.45 3.25 -5.32
N GLU A 120 -0.55 2.32 -6.28
CA GLU A 120 -1.77 1.54 -6.53
C GLU A 120 -2.15 0.72 -5.29
N ASN A 121 -1.18 0.06 -4.66
CA ASN A 121 -1.41 -0.70 -3.44
C ASN A 121 -1.97 0.17 -2.30
N ILE A 122 -1.47 1.40 -2.14
CA ILE A 122 -2.00 2.34 -1.14
C ILE A 122 -3.39 2.85 -1.51
N ILE A 123 -3.65 3.16 -2.79
CA ILE A 123 -4.95 3.66 -3.26
C ILE A 123 -6.03 2.59 -3.12
N TYR A 124 -5.75 1.34 -3.49
CA TYR A 124 -6.76 0.27 -3.48
C TYR A 124 -6.96 -0.39 -2.10
N ASN A 125 -6.04 -0.23 -1.14
CA ASN A 125 -6.13 -0.86 0.18
C ASN A 125 -6.29 0.11 1.36
N SER A 126 -6.30 1.43 1.15
CA SER A 126 -6.44 2.41 2.24
C SER A 126 -7.88 2.95 2.37
N ASN A 127 -8.51 2.72 3.53
CA ASN A 127 -9.75 3.40 3.93
C ASN A 127 -9.49 4.73 4.68
N ASP A 128 -8.22 5.14 4.82
CA ASP A 128 -7.81 6.32 5.57
C ASP A 128 -7.70 7.56 4.66
N TYR A 129 -8.59 8.53 4.88
CA TYR A 129 -8.64 9.80 4.17
C TYR A 129 -7.35 10.61 4.30
N GLN A 130 -6.72 10.66 5.49
CA GLN A 130 -5.49 11.45 5.68
C GLN A 130 -4.32 10.82 4.94
N ASN A 131 -4.26 9.48 4.95
CA ASN A 131 -3.26 8.74 4.18
C ASN A 131 -3.46 8.95 2.67
N LEU A 132 -4.70 8.91 2.17
CA LEU A 132 -5.00 9.20 0.76
C LEU A 132 -4.72 10.65 0.36
N VAL A 133 -4.95 11.63 1.24
CA VAL A 133 -4.57 13.03 1.02
C VAL A 133 -3.06 13.21 1.01
N GLU A 134 -2.35 12.52 1.90
CA GLU A 134 -0.88 12.56 1.95
C GLU A 134 -0.26 11.86 0.74
N VAL A 135 -0.85 10.74 0.29
CA VAL A 135 -0.51 10.05 -0.95
C VAL A 135 -0.79 10.93 -2.15
N SER A 136 -1.96 11.58 -2.22
CA SER A 136 -2.29 12.56 -3.27
C SER A 136 -1.30 13.73 -3.30
N ARG A 137 -0.88 14.22 -2.13
CA ARG A 137 0.17 15.25 -2.01
C ARG A 137 1.55 14.73 -2.36
N ASN A 138 1.88 13.48 -2.03
CA ASN A 138 3.18 12.86 -2.34
C ASN A 138 3.28 12.50 -3.81
N ILE A 139 2.21 12.02 -4.43
CA ILE A 139 2.03 11.92 -5.88
C ILE A 139 2.21 13.31 -6.47
N GLY A 140 1.46 14.31 -5.98
CA GLY A 140 1.61 15.70 -6.41
C GLY A 140 3.04 16.21 -6.31
N ARG A 141 3.75 15.98 -5.20
CA ARG A 141 5.13 16.45 -4.94
C ARG A 141 6.20 15.68 -5.69
N ARG A 142 6.08 14.36 -5.80
CA ARG A 142 7.01 13.52 -6.58
C ARG A 142 6.80 13.70 -8.09
N ILE A 143 5.59 14.05 -8.52
CA ILE A 143 5.19 14.32 -9.91
C ILE A 143 5.18 15.83 -10.24
N ILE A 144 5.58 16.70 -9.30
CA ILE A 144 5.87 18.12 -9.56
C ILE A 144 7.16 18.28 -10.39
N ASN A 145 7.96 17.23 -10.60
CA ASN A 145 8.89 17.10 -11.74
C ASN A 145 8.13 16.69 -13.04
N LYS A 146 7.06 17.46 -13.30
CA LYS A 146 6.19 17.69 -14.47
C LYS A 146 5.83 16.55 -15.46
N GLN A 147 4.54 16.16 -15.39
CA GLN A 147 3.59 16.06 -16.52
C GLN A 147 3.82 15.08 -17.69
N GLN A 148 4.26 13.83 -17.49
CA GLN A 148 4.32 12.85 -18.61
C GLN A 148 3.97 11.41 -18.24
N HIS A 149 2.69 11.13 -17.98
CA HIS A 149 2.20 9.75 -18.01
C HIS A 149 0.79 9.69 -18.63
N PRO A 150 0.53 8.83 -19.64
CA PRO A 150 -0.75 8.76 -20.37
C PRO A 150 -1.94 8.44 -19.45
N GLU A 151 -1.72 7.74 -18.34
CA GLU A 151 -2.76 7.40 -17.37
C GLU A 151 -2.75 8.30 -16.11
N PHE A 152 -1.86 9.29 -16.00
CA PHE A 152 -1.83 10.17 -14.82
C PHE A 152 -3.13 10.94 -14.62
N GLY A 153 -3.75 11.37 -15.73
CA GLY A 153 -5.08 11.96 -15.69
C GLY A 153 -6.09 11.03 -15.04
N LYS A 154 -6.05 9.72 -15.37
CA LYS A 154 -6.96 8.71 -14.82
C LYS A 154 -6.65 8.38 -13.36
N LEU A 155 -5.38 8.25 -12.98
CA LEU A 155 -4.95 8.04 -11.59
C LEU A 155 -5.34 9.22 -10.70
N LYS A 156 -5.05 10.45 -11.13
CA LYS A 156 -5.44 11.66 -10.40
C LYS A 156 -6.96 11.78 -10.30
N GLN A 157 -7.67 11.52 -11.40
CA GLN A 157 -9.12 11.49 -11.41
C GLN A 157 -9.66 10.45 -10.42
N HIS A 158 -9.11 9.23 -10.40
CA HIS A 158 -9.55 8.19 -9.48
C HIS A 158 -9.31 8.57 -8.02
N ILE A 159 -8.15 9.17 -7.70
CA ILE A 159 -7.87 9.69 -6.36
C ILE A 159 -8.86 10.79 -5.98
N THR A 160 -9.17 11.70 -6.91
CA THR A 160 -10.18 12.75 -6.70
C THR A 160 -11.56 12.15 -6.44
N GLU A 161 -11.99 11.18 -7.25
CA GLU A 161 -13.26 10.47 -7.09
C GLU A 161 -13.35 9.74 -5.75
N GLN A 162 -12.27 9.10 -5.29
CA GLN A 162 -12.20 8.44 -3.98
C GLN A 162 -12.27 9.45 -2.83
N LEU A 163 -11.55 10.58 -2.93
CA LEU A 163 -11.62 11.64 -1.92
C LEU A 163 -13.02 12.26 -1.84
N GLU A 164 -13.65 12.52 -2.99
CA GLU A 164 -15.02 13.03 -3.07
C GLU A 164 -16.03 12.02 -2.52
N TYR A 165 -15.86 10.73 -2.81
CA TYR A 165 -16.69 9.66 -2.26
C TYR A 165 -16.58 9.60 -0.72
N ILE A 166 -15.37 9.67 -0.18
CA ILE A 166 -15.14 9.67 1.27
C ILE A 166 -15.70 10.95 1.91
N GLU A 167 -15.50 12.12 1.30
CA GLU A 167 -16.04 13.38 1.83
C GLU A 167 -17.58 13.38 1.82
N ARG A 168 -18.18 12.84 0.75
CA ARG A 168 -19.63 12.66 0.64
C ARG A 168 -20.15 11.65 1.66
N SER A 169 -19.46 10.53 1.86
CA SER A 169 -19.81 9.52 2.86
C SER A 169 -19.73 10.10 4.28
N ASN A 170 -18.68 10.87 4.59
CA ASN A 170 -18.52 11.57 5.87
C ASN A 170 -19.60 12.65 6.09
N LYS A 171 -19.99 13.37 5.03
CA LYS A 171 -21.11 14.34 5.08
C LYS A 171 -22.44 13.63 5.32
N ILE A 172 -22.67 12.48 4.70
CA ILE A 172 -23.85 11.65 4.93
C ILE A 172 -23.86 11.11 6.36
N GLU A 173 -22.76 10.58 6.88
CA GLU A 173 -22.64 10.17 8.29
C GLU A 173 -22.90 11.30 9.27
N LYS A 174 -22.43 12.52 8.99
CA LYS A 174 -22.67 13.70 9.84
C LYS A 174 -24.08 14.28 9.70
N ALA A 175 -24.74 14.08 8.57
CA ALA A 175 -26.11 14.55 8.30
C ALA A 175 -27.17 13.53 8.75
N LEU A 176 -26.79 12.27 8.93
CA LEU A 176 -27.61 11.30 9.62
C LEU A 176 -27.72 11.70 11.10
N PRO A 177 -28.91 11.63 11.71
CA PRO A 177 -29.03 11.81 13.15
C PRO A 177 -28.06 10.83 13.82
N PRO A 178 -27.35 11.24 14.90
CA PRO A 178 -26.42 10.35 15.59
C PRO A 178 -27.17 9.07 15.92
N GLN A 179 -26.79 8.00 15.23
CA GLN A 179 -27.21 6.66 15.61
C GLN A 179 -26.77 6.53 17.07
N PRO A 180 -27.64 6.05 17.99
CA PRO A 180 -27.24 5.88 19.38
C PRO A 180 -25.93 5.10 19.40
N ILE A 181 -24.88 5.70 19.95
CA ILE A 181 -23.56 5.08 20.03
C ILE A 181 -23.74 3.80 20.82
N LYS A 182 -23.81 2.66 20.11
CA LYS A 182 -23.89 1.35 20.76
C LYS A 182 -22.60 1.18 21.55
N THR A 183 -22.73 1.09 22.86
CA THR A 183 -21.61 0.81 23.75
C THR A 183 -21.08 -0.59 23.46
N LYS A 184 -19.87 -0.91 23.95
CA LYS A 184 -19.34 -2.29 23.86
C LYS A 184 -20.30 -3.30 24.50
N ALA A 185 -21.01 -2.90 25.55
CA ALA A 185 -22.03 -3.71 26.20
C ALA A 185 -23.25 -3.93 25.30
N ASP A 186 -23.70 -2.93 24.53
CA ASP A 186 -24.82 -3.07 23.59
C ASP A 186 -24.49 -4.04 22.44
N ILE A 187 -23.30 -3.92 21.86
CA ILE A 187 -22.82 -4.81 20.80
C ILE A 187 -22.73 -6.25 21.34
N LEU A 188 -22.13 -6.41 22.53
CA LEU A 188 -22.02 -7.71 23.17
C LEU A 188 -23.39 -8.28 23.51
N LYS A 189 -24.33 -7.48 24.01
CA LYS A 189 -25.71 -7.89 24.30
C LYS A 189 -26.39 -8.47 23.07
N GLU A 190 -26.25 -7.82 21.91
CA GLU A 190 -26.83 -8.30 20.65
C GLU A 190 -26.24 -9.66 20.25
N GLN A 191 -24.91 -9.81 20.33
CA GLN A 191 -24.24 -11.08 20.06
C GLN A 191 -24.70 -12.18 21.03
N LEU A 192 -24.67 -11.91 22.33
CA LEU A 192 -25.11 -12.86 23.36
C LEU A 192 -26.58 -13.27 23.20
N SER A 193 -27.45 -12.34 22.79
CA SER A 193 -28.86 -12.61 22.51
C SER A 193 -29.03 -13.63 21.38
N GLN A 194 -28.29 -13.47 20.29
CA GLN A 194 -28.35 -14.36 19.11
C GLN A 194 -27.99 -15.80 19.45
N TYR A 195 -27.11 -15.99 20.43
CA TYR A 195 -26.67 -17.29 20.90
C TYR A 195 -27.40 -17.78 22.17
N GLY A 196 -28.54 -17.18 22.52
CA GLY A 196 -29.39 -17.66 23.60
C GLY A 196 -28.80 -17.50 25.01
N PHE A 197 -27.94 -16.51 25.25
CA PHE A 197 -27.36 -16.26 26.58
C PHE A 197 -28.41 -16.04 27.67
N PHE A 198 -29.49 -15.31 27.34
CA PHE A 198 -30.60 -15.07 28.26
C PHE A 198 -31.46 -16.31 28.53
N GLU A 199 -31.23 -17.39 27.77
CA GLU A 199 -31.93 -18.66 27.96
C GLU A 199 -31.26 -19.58 28.99
N LEU A 200 -30.10 -19.19 29.53
CA LEU A 200 -29.39 -19.95 30.56
C LEU A 200 -30.13 -19.87 31.90
N GLU A 201 -30.26 -20.99 32.60
CA GLU A 201 -30.95 -21.07 33.91
C GLU A 201 -30.48 -19.99 34.90
N LYS A 202 -29.16 -19.80 35.02
CA LYS A 202 -28.57 -18.78 35.90
C LYS A 202 -28.88 -17.35 35.44
N VAL A 203 -29.08 -17.10 34.15
CA VAL A 203 -29.35 -15.75 33.62
C VAL A 203 -30.86 -15.46 33.65
N LYS A 204 -31.70 -16.47 33.43
CA LYS A 204 -33.17 -16.35 33.52
C LYS A 204 -33.65 -15.88 34.88
N THR A 205 -32.97 -16.30 35.95
CA THR A 205 -33.33 -15.93 37.33
C THR A 205 -32.94 -14.50 37.71
N LEU A 206 -32.11 -13.83 36.91
CA LEU A 206 -31.72 -12.44 37.18
C LEU A 206 -32.84 -11.47 36.80
N SER A 207 -32.95 -10.37 37.55
CA SER A 207 -33.80 -9.24 37.15
C SER A 207 -33.32 -8.62 35.82
N GLU A 208 -34.17 -7.88 35.12
CA GLU A 208 -33.77 -7.20 33.88
C GLU A 208 -32.61 -6.22 34.10
N GLN A 209 -32.57 -5.52 35.25
CA GLN A 209 -31.45 -4.65 35.59
C GLN A 209 -30.17 -5.45 35.81
N SER A 210 -30.26 -6.57 36.55
CA SER A 210 -29.12 -7.46 36.80
C SER A 210 -28.57 -8.09 35.52
N LYS A 211 -29.44 -8.41 34.55
CA LYS A 211 -29.05 -8.87 33.21
C LYS A 211 -28.29 -7.82 32.40
N VAL A 212 -28.61 -6.54 32.56
CA VAL A 212 -27.84 -5.45 31.95
C VAL A 212 -26.47 -5.34 32.64
N SER A 213 -26.45 -5.29 33.98
CA SER A 213 -25.22 -5.12 34.74
C SER A 213 -24.21 -6.26 34.55
N ILE A 214 -24.65 -7.51 34.39
CA ILE A 214 -23.73 -8.62 34.11
C ILE A 214 -23.08 -8.48 32.73
N ILE A 215 -23.81 -7.96 31.72
CA ILE A 215 -23.28 -7.76 30.37
C ILE A 215 -22.27 -6.62 30.35
N GLU A 216 -22.59 -5.51 31.00
CA GLU A 216 -21.65 -4.38 31.18
C GLU A 216 -20.36 -4.87 31.84
N LYS A 217 -20.49 -5.65 32.92
CA LYS A 217 -19.34 -6.22 33.63
C LYS A 217 -18.48 -7.12 32.74
N ILE A 218 -19.11 -7.99 31.94
CA ILE A 218 -18.41 -8.87 30.99
C ILE A 218 -17.69 -8.03 29.92
N ALA A 219 -18.34 -6.98 29.39
CA ALA A 219 -17.76 -6.11 28.37
C ALA A 219 -16.56 -5.30 28.87
N GLU A 220 -16.59 -4.85 30.13
CA GLU A 220 -15.56 -3.99 30.71
C GLU A 220 -14.35 -4.76 31.28
N SER A 221 -14.56 -6.00 31.74
CA SER A 221 -13.53 -6.75 32.50
C SER A 221 -12.54 -7.52 31.61
N GLY A 222 -12.73 -7.52 30.29
CA GLY A 222 -11.86 -8.16 29.32
C GLY A 222 -12.03 -9.68 29.18
N LEU A 223 -11.33 -10.25 28.19
CA LEU A 223 -11.54 -11.65 27.76
C LEU A 223 -11.36 -12.70 28.88
N PRO A 224 -10.32 -12.67 29.74
CA PRO A 224 -10.15 -13.70 30.77
C PRO A 224 -11.32 -13.78 31.76
N TYR A 225 -11.84 -12.62 32.18
CA TYR A 225 -13.03 -12.56 33.03
C TYR A 225 -14.26 -13.07 32.29
N ALA A 226 -14.48 -12.63 31.05
CA ALA A 226 -15.61 -13.06 30.24
C ALA A 226 -15.67 -14.58 30.09
N ILE A 227 -14.53 -15.22 29.79
CA ILE A 227 -14.43 -16.68 29.69
C ILE A 227 -14.74 -17.38 31.02
N ALA A 228 -14.23 -16.85 32.14
CA ALA A 228 -14.57 -17.40 33.45
C ALA A 228 -16.06 -17.25 33.80
N MET A 229 -16.68 -16.12 33.44
CA MET A 229 -18.10 -15.88 33.65
C MET A 229 -18.96 -16.79 32.77
N PHE A 230 -18.60 -16.96 31.50
CA PHE A 230 -19.29 -17.88 30.59
C PHE A 230 -19.18 -19.34 31.03
N ASP A 231 -18.06 -19.77 31.59
CA ASP A 231 -17.92 -21.09 32.19
C ASP A 231 -18.84 -21.24 33.42
N TYR A 232 -18.83 -20.26 34.32
CA TYR A 232 -19.68 -20.28 35.52
C TYR A 232 -21.19 -20.29 35.20
N LEU A 233 -21.61 -19.51 34.20
CA LEU A 233 -22.98 -19.46 33.70
C LEU A 233 -23.37 -20.67 32.84
N GLN A 234 -22.43 -21.58 32.56
CA GLN A 234 -22.61 -22.74 31.68
C GLN A 234 -22.90 -22.37 30.22
N PHE A 235 -22.46 -21.19 29.79
CA PHE A 235 -22.65 -20.72 28.42
C PHE A 235 -21.72 -21.43 27.43
N ILE A 236 -20.47 -21.72 27.78
CA ILE A 236 -19.55 -22.43 26.87
C ILE A 236 -20.10 -23.83 26.50
N PRO A 237 -20.51 -24.69 27.45
CA PRO A 237 -21.15 -25.96 27.13
C PRO A 237 -22.46 -25.80 26.33
N TYR A 238 -23.24 -24.75 26.61
CA TYR A 238 -24.46 -24.44 25.88
C TYR A 238 -24.17 -24.16 24.40
N LEU A 239 -23.16 -23.34 24.11
CA LEU A 239 -22.71 -23.01 22.76
C LEU A 239 -22.19 -24.27 22.02
N GLU A 240 -21.37 -25.08 22.70
CA GLU A 240 -20.85 -26.35 22.14
C GLU A 240 -21.99 -27.31 21.75
N LYS A 241 -23.08 -27.35 22.52
CA LYS A 241 -24.18 -28.28 22.28
C LYS A 241 -25.19 -27.77 21.25
N LYS A 242 -25.47 -26.46 21.22
CA LYS A 242 -26.59 -25.90 20.44
C LYS A 242 -26.19 -25.13 19.19
N HIS A 243 -25.00 -24.53 19.15
CA HIS A 243 -24.66 -23.55 18.11
C HIS A 243 -23.44 -23.92 17.27
N PHE A 244 -22.52 -24.73 17.78
CA PHE A 244 -21.28 -25.03 17.05
C PHE A 244 -21.02 -26.53 16.95
N ASP A 245 -20.68 -26.98 15.74
CA ASP A 245 -20.28 -28.36 15.44
C ASP A 245 -18.84 -28.69 15.86
N SER A 246 -18.04 -27.67 16.23
CA SER A 246 -16.63 -27.81 16.53
C SER A 246 -16.14 -26.71 17.47
N LYS A 247 -15.23 -27.08 18.38
CA LYS A 247 -14.61 -26.15 19.33
C LYS A 247 -13.82 -25.05 18.61
N TYR A 248 -13.24 -25.33 17.44
CA TYR A 248 -12.51 -24.34 16.66
C TYR A 248 -13.44 -23.20 16.18
N LYS A 249 -14.62 -23.52 15.63
CA LYS A 249 -15.58 -22.49 15.20
C LYS A 249 -16.11 -21.68 16.38
N LEU A 250 -16.44 -22.34 17.50
CA LEU A 250 -16.84 -21.66 18.73
C LEU A 250 -15.77 -20.66 19.18
N ASN A 251 -14.51 -21.11 19.29
CA ASN A 251 -13.42 -20.27 19.79
C ASN A 251 -13.20 -19.04 18.89
N ARG A 252 -13.27 -19.22 17.56
CA ARG A 252 -13.17 -18.11 16.62
C ARG A 252 -14.32 -17.13 16.75
N GLU A 253 -15.54 -17.63 16.92
CA GLU A 253 -16.71 -16.77 17.05
C GLU A 253 -16.68 -15.96 18.35
N VAL A 254 -16.38 -16.59 19.48
CA VAL A 254 -16.18 -15.89 20.76
C VAL A 254 -15.04 -14.90 20.66
N SER A 255 -13.95 -15.21 19.94
CA SER A 255 -12.84 -14.28 19.76
C SER A 255 -13.25 -13.01 19.03
N LYS A 256 -14.22 -13.06 18.11
CA LYS A 256 -14.77 -11.88 17.42
C LYS A 256 -15.56 -10.99 18.37
N TRP A 257 -16.28 -11.56 19.34
CA TRP A 257 -17.08 -10.78 20.30
C TRP A 257 -16.21 -9.83 21.14
N PHE A 258 -14.96 -10.22 21.37
CA PHE A 258 -14.01 -9.46 22.21
C PHE A 258 -12.83 -8.87 21.42
N ASP A 259 -12.84 -8.97 20.09
CA ASP A 259 -11.74 -8.54 19.21
C ASP A 259 -10.35 -8.99 19.72
N SER A 260 -10.24 -10.27 20.09
CA SER A 260 -9.07 -10.77 20.83
C SER A 260 -7.95 -11.34 19.95
N ASP A 261 -8.31 -12.18 18.98
CA ASP A 261 -7.42 -12.71 17.96
C ASP A 261 -8.22 -13.36 16.81
N LYS A 262 -7.64 -13.46 15.61
CA LYS A 262 -8.35 -13.96 14.42
C LYS A 262 -8.69 -15.46 14.46
N GLU A 263 -7.91 -16.25 15.19
CA GLU A 263 -7.90 -17.72 15.12
C GLU A 263 -8.53 -18.42 16.34
N GLY A 264 -9.00 -17.66 17.34
CA GLY A 264 -9.61 -18.25 18.53
C GLY A 264 -8.60 -18.75 19.57
N ARG A 265 -7.30 -18.43 19.43
CA ARG A 265 -6.26 -19.02 20.27
C ARG A 265 -6.33 -18.51 21.71
N ALA A 266 -6.65 -17.23 21.91
CA ALA A 266 -6.78 -16.62 23.23
C ALA A 266 -8.00 -17.18 23.98
N VAL A 267 -9.11 -17.40 23.27
CA VAL A 267 -10.30 -18.06 23.83
C VAL A 267 -9.97 -19.50 24.21
N LYS A 268 -9.40 -20.30 23.29
CA LYS A 268 -9.01 -21.69 23.57
C LYS A 268 -8.11 -21.79 24.80
N GLY A 269 -7.11 -20.91 24.89
CA GLY A 269 -6.15 -20.89 26.00
C GLY A 269 -6.81 -20.56 27.33
N ASN A 270 -7.68 -19.54 27.35
CA ASN A 270 -8.40 -19.16 28.57
C ASN A 270 -9.40 -20.24 29.01
N ILE A 271 -10.15 -20.86 28.10
CA ILE A 271 -11.04 -21.98 28.43
C ILE A 271 -10.23 -23.14 29.04
N SER A 272 -9.14 -23.52 28.35
CA SER A 272 -8.27 -24.61 28.79
C SER A 272 -7.57 -24.29 30.12
N SER A 273 -7.33 -23.02 30.45
CA SER A 273 -6.76 -22.58 31.74
C SER A 273 -7.68 -22.88 32.93
N LEU A 274 -8.99 -23.01 32.70
CA LEU A 274 -9.97 -23.33 33.74
C LEU A 274 -9.96 -24.82 34.14
N LEU A 275 -9.36 -25.70 33.34
CA LEU A 275 -9.27 -27.13 33.61
C LEU A 275 -8.22 -27.42 34.69
N LYS A 276 -8.49 -28.40 35.57
CA LYS A 276 -7.57 -28.77 36.66
C LYS A 276 -6.19 -29.22 36.16
N ASN A 277 -6.16 -30.01 35.09
CA ASN A 277 -4.95 -30.65 34.55
C ASN A 277 -4.54 -30.04 33.21
N THR A 278 -4.33 -28.72 33.19
CA THR A 278 -3.96 -27.99 31.97
C THR A 278 -2.45 -27.79 31.85
N THR A 279 -1.93 -27.95 30.64
CA THR A 279 -0.54 -27.60 30.26
C THR A 279 -0.45 -26.22 29.60
N GLU A 280 -1.54 -25.45 29.60
CA GLU A 280 -1.55 -24.11 29.03
C GLU A 280 -0.67 -23.12 29.80
N ASN A 281 -0.18 -22.11 29.08
CA ASN A 281 0.59 -21.03 29.68
C ASN A 281 -0.32 -20.17 30.60
N LYS A 282 -0.17 -20.36 31.92
CA LYS A 282 -0.96 -19.67 32.95
C LYS A 282 -0.57 -18.20 33.17
N ASP A 283 0.59 -17.78 32.67
CA ASP A 283 0.98 -16.37 32.67
C ASP A 283 0.22 -15.59 31.59
N ARG A 284 -0.01 -16.24 30.45
CA ARG A 284 -0.73 -15.66 29.30
C ARG A 284 -2.25 -15.80 29.40
N TYR A 285 -2.74 -16.96 29.86
CA TYR A 285 -4.17 -17.27 29.91
C TYR A 285 -4.65 -17.35 31.36
N THR A 286 -5.28 -16.26 31.80
CA THR A 286 -5.49 -15.96 33.21
C THR A 286 -6.94 -16.11 33.68
N ALA A 287 -7.84 -16.67 32.86
CA ALA A 287 -9.25 -16.86 33.24
C ALA A 287 -9.42 -17.59 34.58
N TYR A 288 -8.54 -18.55 34.90
CA TYR A 288 -8.56 -19.24 36.20
C TYR A 288 -8.43 -18.32 37.41
N LYS A 289 -7.78 -17.16 37.27
CA LYS A 289 -7.65 -16.15 38.35
C LYS A 289 -8.97 -15.46 38.67
N HIS A 290 -9.96 -15.53 37.78
CA HIS A 290 -11.25 -14.86 37.94
C HIS A 290 -12.36 -15.76 38.49
N LYS A 291 -12.12 -17.06 38.71
CA LYS A 291 -13.16 -18.03 39.14
C LYS A 291 -13.93 -17.60 40.39
N GLU A 292 -13.24 -17.11 41.41
CA GLU A 292 -13.90 -16.65 42.64
C GLU A 292 -14.63 -15.33 42.45
N ASN A 293 -14.05 -14.42 41.65
CA ASN A 293 -14.60 -13.09 41.42
C ASN A 293 -15.90 -13.16 40.62
N VAL A 294 -15.98 -13.99 39.58
CA VAL A 294 -17.21 -14.14 38.78
C VAL A 294 -18.37 -14.71 39.60
N ILE A 295 -18.08 -15.60 40.56
CA ILE A 295 -19.09 -16.12 41.48
C ILE A 295 -19.59 -14.99 42.38
N LYS A 296 -18.68 -14.27 43.03
CA LYS A 296 -19.02 -13.14 43.91
C LYS A 296 -19.84 -12.08 43.18
N ASP A 297 -19.37 -11.65 42.00
CA ASP A 297 -20.04 -10.66 41.18
C ASP A 297 -21.45 -11.10 40.77
N TYR A 298 -21.63 -12.37 40.39
CA TYR A 298 -22.95 -12.89 40.04
C TYR A 298 -23.89 -12.99 41.24
N GLU A 299 -23.41 -13.42 42.41
CA GLU A 299 -24.25 -13.49 43.61
C GLU A 299 -24.67 -12.09 44.12
N LEU A 300 -23.89 -11.05 43.84
CA LEU A 300 -24.29 -9.65 44.11
C LEU A 300 -25.42 -9.15 43.19
N LEU A 301 -25.67 -9.84 42.08
CA LEU A 301 -26.70 -9.48 41.09
C LEU A 301 -28.02 -10.23 41.27
N LYS A 302 -28.05 -11.24 42.14
CA LYS A 302 -29.29 -11.95 42.54
C LYS A 302 -30.08 -11.14 43.56
#